data_AF-B1T4J9-F1
#
_entry.id   AF-B1T4J9-F1
#
_cell.length_a   1.000
_cell.length_b   1.000
_cell.length_c   1.000
_cell.angle_alpha   90.00
_cell.angle_beta   90.00
_cell.angle_gamma   90.00
#
_symmetry.space_group_name_H-M   'P 1'
#
loop_
_entity.id
_entity.type
_entity.pdbx_description
1 polymer ?
#
loop_
_entity_poly.entity_id
_entity_poly.type
_entity_poly.pdbx_seq_one_letter_code
_entity_poly.pdbx_strand_id
1 'polypeptide(L)'
;MKKLVPLLCCFALPGWAGQSHADCVHAPFHAKFQDADGDVGPFANMKFSLIRVSDGAVVYQGTTDDQGRADWSDACRGEHYRIRQDGLMGE
;
A
#
# COMPACT_ATOMS: atom_id res chain seq x y z
N MET A 1 -46.19 9.37 39.51
CA MET A 1 -45.68 7.98 39.44
C MET A 1 -45.08 7.73 38.06
N LYS A 2 -43.86 7.17 38.03
CA LYS A 2 -43.10 6.52 36.93
C LYS A 2 -42.97 7.23 35.57
N LYS A 3 -41.81 7.89 35.38
CA LYS A 3 -41.20 8.12 34.06
C LYS A 3 -40.34 6.91 33.72
N LEU A 4 -40.61 6.24 32.61
CA LEU A 4 -39.77 5.17 32.06
C LEU A 4 -38.86 5.78 30.99
N VAL A 5 -37.56 5.78 31.28
CA VAL A 5 -36.50 6.10 30.32
C VAL A 5 -35.94 4.76 29.82
N PRO A 6 -35.90 4.49 28.51
CA PRO A 6 -35.21 3.31 28.01
C PRO A 6 -33.71 3.61 28.01
N LEU A 7 -32.97 2.94 28.90
CA LEU A 7 -31.51 2.81 28.77
C LEU A 7 -31.25 1.99 27.50
N LEU A 8 -30.88 2.66 26.40
CA LEU A 8 -30.14 2.00 25.34
C LEU A 8 -28.70 1.82 25.84
N CYS A 9 -28.39 0.62 26.34
CA CYS A 9 -27.02 0.15 26.50
C CYS A 9 -26.40 0.00 25.12
N CYS A 10 -25.77 1.06 24.61
CA CYS A 10 -24.81 0.97 23.53
C CYS A 10 -23.59 0.19 24.04
N PHE A 11 -23.56 -1.12 23.76
CA PHE A 11 -22.35 -1.91 23.83
C PHE A 11 -21.37 -1.38 22.78
N ALA A 12 -20.61 -0.36 23.14
CA ALA A 12 -19.38 -0.03 22.43
C ALA A 12 -18.39 -1.15 22.73
N LEU A 13 -18.35 -2.17 21.88
CA LEU A 13 -17.18 -3.03 21.79
C LEU A 13 -16.04 -2.11 21.33
N PRO A 14 -14.98 -1.89 22.12
CA PRO A 14 -13.74 -1.41 21.53
C PRO A 14 -13.25 -2.56 20.66
N GLY A 15 -13.62 -2.52 19.38
CA GLY A 15 -13.00 -3.33 18.36
C GLY A 15 -11.52 -3.03 18.40
N TRP A 16 -10.76 -3.95 18.97
CA TRP A 16 -9.31 -3.92 19.03
C TRP A 16 -8.82 -4.17 17.61
N ALA A 17 -8.87 -3.15 16.76
CA ALA A 17 -8.19 -3.15 15.46
C ALA A 17 -6.69 -2.87 15.69
N GLY A 18 -6.06 -3.67 16.54
CA GLY A 18 -4.62 -3.79 16.59
C GLY A 18 -4.22 -4.92 15.65
N GLN A 19 -4.30 -4.71 14.34
CA GLN A 19 -3.60 -5.58 13.41
C GLN A 19 -2.12 -5.47 13.75
N SER A 20 -1.56 -6.53 14.31
CA SER A 20 -0.17 -6.63 14.70
C SER A 20 0.72 -6.44 13.46
N HIS A 21 1.40 -5.29 13.37
CA HIS A 21 2.46 -4.97 12.40
C HIS A 21 3.73 -5.86 12.55
N ALA A 22 3.60 -7.08 13.09
CA ALA A 22 4.75 -7.91 13.49
C ALA A 22 5.36 -8.75 12.35
N ASP A 23 4.71 -8.84 11.19
CA ASP A 23 5.15 -9.72 10.07
C ASP A 23 5.53 -8.94 8.79
N CYS A 24 5.89 -7.67 8.92
CA CYS A 24 6.30 -6.86 7.78
C CYS A 24 7.80 -7.05 7.50
N VAL A 25 8.13 -7.16 6.21
CA VAL A 25 9.49 -7.44 5.75
C VAL A 25 9.93 -6.42 4.71
N HIS A 26 11.24 -6.33 4.56
CA HIS A 26 11.84 -5.64 3.43
C HIS A 26 11.53 -6.39 2.14
N ALA A 27 10.89 -5.71 1.20
CA ALA A 27 10.54 -6.22 -0.12
C ALA A 27 11.24 -5.40 -1.21
N PRO A 28 12.19 -6.01 -1.95
CA PRO A 28 12.77 -5.36 -3.11
C PRO A 28 11.77 -5.33 -4.26
N PHE A 29 11.69 -4.19 -4.95
CA PHE A 29 10.90 -3.99 -6.14
C PHE A 29 11.80 -3.65 -7.33
N HIS A 30 11.46 -4.16 -8.51
CA HIS A 30 12.19 -3.90 -9.76
C HIS A 30 11.20 -3.67 -10.90
N ALA A 31 11.13 -2.43 -11.37
CA ALA A 31 10.33 -2.02 -12.51
C ALA A 31 11.15 -2.12 -13.81
N LYS A 32 10.54 -2.70 -14.83
CA LYS A 32 11.07 -2.77 -16.19
C LYS A 32 9.99 -2.37 -17.18
N PHE A 33 10.39 -1.81 -18.30
CA PHE A 33 9.52 -1.62 -19.46
C PHE A 33 9.90 -2.61 -20.56
N GLN A 34 8.95 -2.94 -21.40
CA GLN A 34 9.19 -3.58 -22.69
C GLN A 34 8.59 -2.68 -23.76
N ASP A 35 9.36 -2.32 -24.77
CA ASP A 35 8.86 -1.53 -25.88
C ASP A 35 8.21 -2.39 -26.97
N ALA A 36 7.78 -1.74 -28.06
CA ALA A 36 7.09 -2.38 -29.16
C ALA A 36 7.98 -3.35 -29.96
N ASP A 37 9.29 -3.16 -29.92
CA ASP A 37 10.28 -4.00 -30.58
C ASP A 37 10.69 -5.18 -29.70
N GLY A 38 10.25 -5.18 -28.44
CA GLY A 38 10.46 -6.25 -27.47
C GLY A 38 11.68 -6.02 -26.59
N ASP A 39 12.36 -4.89 -26.73
CA ASP A 39 13.52 -4.55 -25.91
C ASP A 39 13.08 -4.23 -24.48
N VAL A 40 13.83 -4.76 -23.52
CA VAL A 40 13.52 -4.64 -22.08
C VAL A 40 14.56 -3.76 -21.41
N GLY A 41 14.10 -2.68 -20.78
CA GLY A 41 14.95 -1.74 -20.05
C GLY A 41 14.50 -1.52 -18.60
N PRO A 42 15.39 -0.99 -17.73
CA PRO A 42 15.00 -0.56 -16.40
C PRO A 42 14.03 0.62 -16.52
N PHE A 43 12.96 0.60 -15.73
CA PHE A 43 12.05 1.73 -15.67
C PHE A 43 12.50 2.70 -14.57
N ALA A 44 13.51 3.51 -14.90
CA ALA A 44 14.20 4.42 -13.98
C ALA A 44 13.42 5.72 -13.74
N ASN A 45 13.58 6.33 -12.56
CA ASN A 45 12.93 7.59 -12.17
C ASN A 45 11.38 7.54 -12.18
N MET A 46 10.80 6.34 -12.11
CA MET A 46 9.35 6.17 -12.02
C MET A 46 8.90 6.51 -10.60
N LYS A 47 8.06 7.54 -10.45
CA LYS A 47 7.32 7.77 -9.21
C LYS A 47 6.14 6.79 -9.12
N PHE A 48 5.95 6.17 -7.97
CA PHE A 48 4.87 5.20 -7.77
C PHE A 48 4.35 5.17 -6.33
N SER A 49 3.12 4.70 -6.20
CA SER A 49 2.45 4.41 -4.93
C SER A 49 2.15 2.91 -4.82
N LEU A 50 2.34 2.37 -3.63
CA LEU A 50 1.82 1.07 -3.22
C LEU A 50 0.53 1.25 -2.43
N ILE A 51 -0.53 0.63 -2.92
CA ILE A 51 -1.88 0.72 -2.36
C ILE A 51 -2.25 -0.64 -1.79
N ARG A 52 -2.53 -0.71 -0.49
CA ARG A 52 -3.03 -1.93 0.14
C ARG A 52 -4.44 -2.23 -0.36
N VAL A 53 -4.67 -3.46 -0.79
CA VAL A 53 -5.92 -3.87 -1.44
C VAL A 53 -7.08 -3.98 -0.44
N SER A 54 -6.79 -4.31 0.82
CA SER A 54 -7.82 -4.55 1.85
C SER A 54 -8.59 -3.28 2.25
N ASP A 55 -7.93 -2.13 2.29
CA ASP A 55 -8.49 -0.85 2.76
C ASP A 55 -8.31 0.32 1.76
N GLY A 56 -7.56 0.13 0.68
CA GLY A 56 -7.24 1.18 -0.29
C GLY A 56 -6.21 2.20 0.21
N ALA A 57 -5.56 1.97 1.34
CA ALA A 57 -4.58 2.89 1.90
C ALA A 57 -3.30 2.91 1.05
N VAL A 58 -2.77 4.12 0.79
CA VAL A 58 -1.41 4.27 0.26
C VAL A 58 -0.45 4.00 1.41
N VAL A 59 0.33 2.92 1.31
CA VAL A 59 1.25 2.47 2.36
C VAL A 59 2.70 2.80 2.07
N TYR A 60 3.03 3.15 0.83
CA TYR A 60 4.36 3.61 0.43
C TYR A 60 4.28 4.44 -0.84
N GLN A 61 5.19 5.42 -0.92
CA GLN A 61 5.46 6.20 -2.13
C GLN A 61 6.97 6.21 -2.35
N GLY A 62 7.38 5.98 -3.60
CA GLY A 62 8.80 5.93 -3.93
C GLY A 62 9.09 6.31 -5.36
N THR A 63 10.38 6.37 -5.66
CA THR A 63 10.92 6.60 -6.98
C THR A 63 11.93 5.50 -7.27
N THR A 64 11.86 4.87 -8.45
CA THR A 64 12.85 3.89 -8.86
C THR A 64 14.20 4.54 -9.20
N ASP A 65 15.30 3.86 -8.88
CA ASP A 65 16.66 4.28 -9.22
C ASP A 65 17.00 4.10 -10.72
N ASP A 66 18.23 4.41 -11.11
CA ASP A 66 18.72 4.27 -12.50
C ASP A 66 18.73 2.82 -13.01
N GLN A 67 18.55 1.83 -12.13
CA GLN A 67 18.42 0.42 -12.45
C GLN A 67 16.97 -0.06 -12.34
N GLY A 68 16.00 0.84 -12.17
CA GLY A 68 14.59 0.52 -12.04
C GLY A 68 14.24 -0.10 -10.68
N ARG A 69 15.08 0.04 -9.65
CA ARG A 69 14.89 -0.60 -8.34
C ARG A 69 14.30 0.37 -7.34
N ALA A 70 13.50 -0.15 -6.42
CA ALA A 70 13.11 0.54 -5.21
C ALA A 70 12.99 -0.47 -4.06
N ASP A 71 13.21 0.01 -2.85
CA ASP A 71 13.18 -0.80 -1.64
C ASP A 71 12.11 -0.25 -0.68
N TRP A 72 11.37 -1.15 -0.05
CA TRP A 72 10.31 -0.82 0.89
C TRP A 72 10.24 -1.83 2.04
N SER A 73 10.11 -1.33 3.27
CA SER A 73 10.21 -2.12 4.51
C SER A 73 8.89 -2.62 5.10
N ASP A 74 7.73 -2.14 4.63
CA ASP A 74 6.43 -2.43 5.26
C ASP A 74 5.55 -3.40 4.45
N ALA A 75 6.18 -4.32 3.73
CA ALA A 75 5.48 -5.39 3.04
C ALA A 75 5.07 -6.49 4.03
N CYS A 76 3.82 -6.44 4.48
CA CYS A 76 3.30 -7.33 5.50
C CYS A 76 2.80 -8.64 4.89
N ARG A 77 3.20 -9.78 5.50
CA ARG A 77 2.76 -11.10 5.03
C ARG A 77 1.23 -11.21 5.07
N GLY A 78 0.63 -11.71 3.99
CA GLY A 78 -0.82 -11.90 3.87
C GLY A 78 -1.57 -10.66 3.38
N GLU A 79 -0.92 -9.50 3.30
CA GLU A 79 -1.48 -8.33 2.63
C GLU A 79 -1.23 -8.41 1.12
N HIS A 80 -2.16 -7.83 0.36
CA HIS A 80 -2.04 -7.67 -1.08
C HIS A 80 -1.87 -6.18 -1.41
N TYR A 81 -1.05 -5.89 -2.41
CA TYR A 81 -0.73 -4.53 -2.81
C TYR A 81 -0.92 -4.34 -4.31
N ARG A 82 -1.42 -3.16 -4.69
CA ARG A 82 -1.48 -2.68 -6.06
C ARG A 82 -0.44 -1.58 -6.25
N ILE A 83 0.32 -1.67 -7.32
CA ILE A 83 1.24 -0.60 -7.74
C ILE A 83 0.49 0.35 -8.68
N ARG A 84 0.64 1.64 -8.45
CA ARG A 84 0.19 2.69 -9.35
C ARG A 84 1.39 3.60 -9.67
N GLN A 85 1.68 3.78 -10.95
CA GLN A 85 2.59 4.84 -11.38
C GLN A 85 1.93 6.20 -11.13
N ASP A 86 2.65 7.11 -10.48
CA ASP A 86 2.19 8.45 -10.21
C ASP A 86 2.87 9.42 -11.19
N GLY A 87 2.09 10.06 -12.05
CA GLY A 87 2.59 11.00 -13.07
C GLY A 87 3.12 10.35 -14.34
N LEU A 88 3.33 11.18 -15.37
CA LEU A 88 3.94 10.78 -16.63
C LEU A 88 5.44 11.04 -16.58
N MET A 89 6.23 10.21 -17.26
CA MET A 89 7.66 10.49 -17.43
C MET A 89 7.85 11.65 -18.40
N GLY A 90 8.64 12.66 -17.99
CA GLY A 90 9.02 13.78 -18.85
C GLY A 90 8.33 15.12 -18.58
N GLU A 91 7.61 15.27 -17.45
CA GLU A 91 7.15 16.58 -16.94
C GLU A 91 8.24 17.34 -16.18
#